data_AF-A0A1T2L157-F1
#
_entry.id   AF-A0A1T2L157-F1
#
_cell.length_a   1.000
_cell.length_b   1.000
_cell.length_c   1.000
_cell.angle_alpha   90.00
_cell.angle_beta   90.00
_cell.angle_gamma   90.00
#
_symmetry.space_group_name_H-M   'P 1'
#
loop_
_entity.id
_entity.type
_entity.pdbx_description
1 polymer ?
#
loop_
_entity_poly.entity_id
_entity_poly.type
_entity_poly.pdbx_seq_one_letter_code
_entity_poly.pdbx_strand_id
1 'polypeptide(L)'
;MLAAEDFTVSDHDGNEISVQHHPSEGDLLIIWLTDHEEVRSMFDEMVVAVNRAGAEIWRVDLLESYFLPRSSEVQRKLSGNGVLALLEAAHSQRNKRVLLVAYDRMPVPVPLLRGARLWQQQQKKSRLTGAVLFYPNLFGPAPVAGQDPIIDPIVSATNIPVVIYQPEIGSQRWRLSEVMGTFWRGGSPAYAYAYIVPRVRDWFFMGETDHGPGDLGATHAVPQQLLSLAAMMERYPKPASVTELKSGDTGQQVMELVEFKQPVTAPGFVLPDFEGKEDRWQNYRGKVTLVNFWATWCPPCVEEVPSLNGLAARYRDRNFEVVSIDFRETNEQLQAFMKLIPVDFPVLMDRDGKTAMQWKVFSFPSSFIIDRAGNIRYSTNRAIDWDTAESWKIIDQLLTE
;
A
#
# COMPACT_ATOMS: atom_id res chain seq x y z
N MET A 1 -21.68 -2.93 23.97
CA MET A 1 -21.46 -3.99 22.96
C MET A 1 -22.82 -4.39 22.42
N LEU A 2 -23.12 -4.07 21.16
CA LEU A 2 -24.19 -4.77 20.44
C LEU A 2 -23.65 -6.18 20.16
N ALA A 3 -24.41 -7.22 20.50
CA ALA A 3 -23.98 -8.60 20.29
C ALA A 3 -23.80 -8.85 18.79
N ALA A 4 -22.57 -9.14 18.36
CA ALA A 4 -22.34 -9.66 17.02
C ALA A 4 -22.82 -11.11 16.99
N GLU A 5 -23.63 -11.48 15.98
CA GLU A 5 -24.06 -12.86 15.78
C GLU A 5 -23.21 -13.47 14.67
N ASP A 6 -22.11 -14.10 15.04
CA ASP A 6 -21.19 -14.66 14.05
C ASP A 6 -21.85 -15.82 13.29
N PHE A 7 -21.64 -15.85 11.97
CA PHE A 7 -22.11 -16.93 11.10
C PHE A 7 -21.06 -17.25 10.04
N THR A 8 -21.28 -18.35 9.33
CA THR A 8 -20.32 -18.85 8.35
C THR A 8 -20.91 -18.87 6.94
N VAL A 9 -20.08 -18.58 5.95
CA VAL A 9 -20.40 -18.68 4.52
C VAL A 9 -19.39 -19.61 3.85
N SER A 10 -19.86 -20.66 3.19
CA SER A 10 -18.98 -21.54 2.41
C SER A 10 -18.72 -20.98 1.02
N ASP A 11 -17.47 -21.01 0.56
CA ASP A 11 -17.13 -20.69 -0.83
C ASP A 11 -17.15 -21.91 -1.76
N HIS A 12 -16.93 -21.66 -3.05
CA HIS A 12 -16.95 -22.71 -4.10
C HIS A 12 -15.76 -23.67 -4.03
N ASP A 13 -14.72 -23.34 -3.25
CA ASP A 13 -13.54 -24.17 -3.03
C ASP A 13 -13.68 -25.02 -1.75
N GLY A 14 -14.80 -24.91 -1.03
CA GLY A 14 -15.09 -25.64 0.19
C GLY A 14 -14.49 -25.04 1.46
N ASN A 15 -14.03 -23.78 1.39
CA ASN A 15 -13.55 -23.07 2.57
C ASN A 15 -14.73 -22.41 3.30
N GLU A 16 -14.61 -22.35 4.62
CA GLU A 16 -15.58 -21.72 5.50
C GLU A 16 -15.13 -20.30 5.86
N ILE A 17 -15.98 -19.31 5.59
CA ILE A 17 -15.68 -17.89 5.82
C ILE A 17 -16.42 -17.43 7.07
N SER A 18 -15.66 -17.06 8.10
CA SER A 18 -16.22 -16.49 9.33
C SER A 18 -16.67 -15.05 9.08
N VAL A 19 -17.93 -14.75 9.41
CA VAL A 19 -18.52 -13.43 9.26
C VAL A 19 -18.95 -12.91 10.62
N GLN A 20 -18.32 -11.81 11.04
CA GLN A 20 -18.77 -11.07 12.22
C GLN A 20 -19.91 -10.14 11.82
N HIS A 21 -21.10 -10.41 12.34
CA HIS A 21 -22.33 -9.75 11.92
C HIS A 21 -22.75 -8.67 12.90
N HIS A 22 -22.86 -7.43 12.41
CA HIS A 22 -23.50 -6.34 13.15
C HIS A 22 -24.85 -6.00 12.50
N PRO A 23 -25.97 -6.45 13.10
CA PRO A 23 -27.29 -6.26 12.51
C PRO A 23 -27.72 -4.79 12.53
N SER A 24 -28.56 -4.40 11.57
CA SER A 24 -29.21 -3.08 11.52
C SER A 24 -30.53 -3.18 10.77
N GLU A 25 -31.47 -2.27 11.01
CA GLU A 25 -32.76 -2.22 10.29
C GLU A 25 -32.68 -1.49 8.94
N GLY A 26 -31.61 -0.72 8.70
CA GLY A 26 -31.47 0.07 7.48
C GLY A 26 -31.28 -0.78 6.21
N ASP A 27 -31.39 -0.13 5.05
CA ASP A 27 -31.47 -0.77 3.74
C ASP A 27 -30.10 -1.10 3.11
N LEU A 28 -29.00 -0.79 3.81
CA LEU A 28 -27.63 -0.97 3.37
C LEU A 28 -26.95 -2.08 4.18
N LEU A 29 -26.34 -3.02 3.47
CA LEU A 29 -25.39 -3.99 3.97
C LEU A 29 -23.99 -3.60 3.49
N ILE A 30 -23.04 -3.51 4.42
CA ILE A 30 -21.62 -3.29 4.14
C ILE A 30 -20.89 -4.61 4.37
N ILE A 31 -20.24 -5.15 3.34
CA ILE A 31 -19.26 -6.22 3.47
C ILE A 31 -17.90 -5.55 3.60
N TRP A 32 -17.35 -5.55 4.81
CA TRP A 32 -16.09 -4.90 5.14
C TRP A 32 -14.98 -5.95 5.28
N LEU A 33 -14.05 -5.96 4.33
CA LEU A 33 -12.88 -6.83 4.40
C LEU A 33 -11.80 -6.21 5.29
N THR A 34 -11.28 -7.01 6.22
CA THR A 34 -10.23 -6.64 7.17
C THR A 34 -9.05 -7.60 7.07
N ASP A 35 -7.91 -7.21 7.64
CA ASP A 35 -6.67 -8.00 7.61
C ASP A 35 -5.83 -7.88 8.91
N HIS A 36 -6.47 -7.58 10.05
CA HIS A 36 -5.82 -7.49 11.35
C HIS A 36 -6.51 -8.35 12.42
N GLU A 37 -5.70 -8.95 13.30
CA GLU A 37 -6.18 -9.70 14.49
C GLU A 37 -6.19 -8.85 15.76
N GLU A 38 -5.42 -7.76 15.76
CA GLU A 38 -5.23 -6.91 16.93
C GLU A 38 -6.51 -6.13 17.24
N VAL A 39 -6.89 -6.01 18.50
CA VAL A 39 -7.99 -5.11 18.89
C VAL A 39 -7.59 -3.67 18.56
N ARG A 40 -8.46 -2.95 17.84
CA ARG A 40 -8.24 -1.57 17.42
C ARG A 40 -9.42 -0.73 17.90
N SER A 41 -9.34 -0.19 19.12
CA SER A 41 -10.45 0.52 19.78
C SER A 41 -11.08 1.60 18.90
N MET A 42 -10.27 2.46 18.26
CA MET A 42 -10.77 3.50 17.37
C MET A 42 -11.48 2.93 16.12
N PHE A 43 -10.95 1.87 15.52
CA PHE A 43 -11.58 1.20 14.39
C PHE A 43 -12.90 0.53 14.80
N ASP A 44 -12.91 -0.19 15.93
CA ASP A 44 -14.10 -0.85 16.46
C ASP A 44 -15.19 0.16 16.81
N GLU A 45 -14.83 1.29 17.42
CA GLU A 45 -15.74 2.40 17.69
C GLU A 45 -16.30 3.01 16.40
N MET A 46 -15.47 3.18 15.38
CA MET A 46 -15.90 3.64 14.07
C MET A 46 -16.89 2.64 13.44
N VAL A 47 -16.61 1.33 13.46
CA VAL A 47 -17.54 0.28 12.98
C VAL A 47 -18.89 0.34 13.71
N VAL A 48 -18.87 0.50 15.04
CA VAL A 48 -20.09 0.69 15.84
C VAL A 48 -20.83 1.96 15.43
N ALA A 49 -20.12 3.05 15.14
CA ALA A 49 -20.73 4.30 14.67
C ALA A 49 -21.36 4.15 13.28
N VAL A 50 -20.72 3.41 12.36
CA VAL A 50 -21.31 3.06 11.04
C VAL A 50 -22.59 2.24 11.22
N ASN A 51 -22.59 1.27 12.13
CA ASN A 51 -23.76 0.45 12.41
C ASN A 51 -24.92 1.27 13.01
N ARG A 52 -24.61 2.15 13.97
CA ARG A 52 -25.58 3.09 14.56
C ARG A 52 -26.14 4.10 13.56
N ALA A 53 -25.39 4.43 12.51
CA ALA A 53 -25.86 5.27 11.42
C ALA A 53 -26.90 4.55 10.52
N GLY A 54 -27.10 3.24 10.69
CA GLY A 54 -28.14 2.47 10.00
C GLY A 54 -27.63 1.43 9.00
N ALA A 55 -26.33 1.18 8.92
CA ALA A 55 -25.79 0.14 8.06
C ALA A 55 -25.66 -1.21 8.79
N GLU A 56 -26.12 -2.29 8.16
CA GLU A 56 -25.74 -3.65 8.58
C GLU A 56 -24.29 -3.89 8.13
N ILE A 57 -23.48 -4.55 8.96
CA ILE A 57 -22.06 -4.78 8.66
C ILE A 57 -21.75 -6.26 8.76
N TRP A 58 -21.12 -6.80 7.72
CA TRP A 58 -20.45 -8.09 7.70
C TRP A 58 -18.95 -7.83 7.68
N ARG A 59 -18.30 -7.96 8.83
CA ARG A 59 -16.85 -7.84 8.94
C ARG A 59 -16.22 -9.20 8.68
N VAL A 60 -15.26 -9.24 7.76
CA VAL A 60 -14.67 -10.50 7.28
C VAL A 60 -13.17 -10.38 7.15
N ASP A 61 -12.45 -11.32 7.74
CA ASP A 61 -11.03 -11.55 7.49
C ASP A 61 -10.86 -12.87 6.72
N LEU A 62 -10.50 -12.75 5.44
CA LEU A 62 -10.32 -13.91 4.56
C LEU A 62 -9.05 -14.69 4.88
N LEU A 63 -7.99 -14.03 5.38
CA LEU A 63 -6.76 -14.72 5.72
C LEU A 63 -6.95 -15.58 6.95
N GLU A 64 -7.65 -15.06 7.96
CA GLU A 64 -8.04 -15.82 9.14
C GLU A 64 -8.96 -16.99 8.76
N SER A 65 -10.01 -16.73 7.99
CA SER A 65 -10.97 -17.75 7.56
C SER A 65 -10.31 -18.91 6.80
N TYR A 66 -9.31 -18.60 5.98
CA TYR A 66 -8.59 -19.59 5.17
C TYR A 66 -7.33 -20.14 5.85
N PHE A 67 -7.05 -19.77 7.10
CA PHE A 67 -5.84 -20.14 7.83
C PHE A 67 -4.55 -19.83 7.06
N LEU A 68 -4.54 -18.70 6.34
CA LEU A 68 -3.42 -18.28 5.50
C LEU A 68 -2.49 -17.31 6.24
N PRO A 69 -1.17 -17.36 5.99
CA PRO A 69 -0.23 -16.45 6.62
C PRO A 69 -0.48 -15.01 6.17
N ARG A 70 -0.39 -14.08 7.13
CA ARG A 70 -0.59 -12.65 6.91
C ARG A 70 0.57 -12.04 6.13
N SER A 71 0.38 -11.84 4.83
CA SER A 71 1.32 -11.09 4.01
C SER A 71 0.65 -10.43 2.81
N SER A 72 1.26 -9.34 2.33
CA SER A 72 0.80 -8.68 1.10
C SER A 72 0.87 -9.59 -0.13
N GLU A 73 1.74 -10.60 -0.13
CA GLU A 73 1.85 -11.55 -1.22
C GLU A 73 0.65 -12.50 -1.25
N VAL A 74 0.30 -13.06 -0.09
CA VAL A 74 -0.85 -13.96 0.06
C VAL A 74 -2.14 -13.23 -0.30
N GLN A 75 -2.32 -12.00 0.20
CA GLN A 75 -3.50 -11.19 -0.12
C GLN A 75 -3.64 -10.95 -1.64
N ARG A 76 -2.55 -10.68 -2.35
CA ARG A 76 -2.55 -10.51 -3.82
C ARG A 76 -2.86 -11.79 -4.59
N LYS A 77 -2.68 -12.97 -3.99
CA LYS A 77 -2.95 -14.26 -4.66
C LYS A 77 -4.39 -14.73 -4.50
N LEU A 78 -5.14 -14.16 -3.56
CA LEU A 78 -6.56 -14.51 -3.34
C LEU A 78 -7.38 -14.28 -4.61
N SER A 79 -8.11 -15.31 -5.05
CA SER A 79 -8.85 -15.35 -6.32
C SER A 79 -10.06 -14.42 -6.34
N GLY A 80 -10.59 -14.06 -5.17
CA GLY A 80 -11.86 -13.37 -5.00
C GLY A 80 -13.05 -14.30 -4.77
N ASN A 81 -12.86 -15.63 -4.73
CA ASN A 81 -13.93 -16.61 -4.50
C ASN A 81 -14.65 -16.40 -3.16
N GLY A 82 -13.93 -16.05 -2.10
CA GLY A 82 -14.58 -15.75 -0.83
C GLY A 82 -15.49 -14.52 -0.89
N VAL A 83 -15.06 -13.48 -1.59
CA VAL A 83 -15.88 -12.27 -1.80
C VAL A 83 -17.08 -12.58 -2.69
N LEU A 84 -16.93 -13.46 -3.67
CA LEU A 84 -18.06 -13.98 -4.46
C LEU A 84 -19.09 -14.68 -3.57
N ALA A 85 -18.64 -15.59 -2.70
CA ALA A 85 -19.53 -16.34 -1.80
C ALA A 85 -20.28 -15.42 -0.84
N LEU A 86 -19.60 -14.40 -0.29
CA LEU A 86 -20.23 -13.36 0.54
C LEU A 86 -21.28 -12.57 -0.23
N LEU A 87 -21.01 -12.21 -1.49
CA LEU A 87 -21.98 -11.53 -2.35
C LEU A 87 -23.19 -12.42 -2.65
N GLU A 88 -22.99 -13.72 -2.90
CA GLU A 88 -24.08 -14.69 -3.09
C GLU A 88 -24.94 -14.86 -1.84
N ALA A 89 -24.33 -14.97 -0.66
CA ALA A 89 -25.01 -15.03 0.62
C ALA A 89 -25.81 -13.74 0.87
N ALA A 90 -25.21 -12.57 0.65
CA ALA A 90 -25.88 -11.27 0.80
C ALA A 90 -27.09 -11.12 -0.14
N HIS A 91 -26.98 -11.61 -1.39
CA HIS A 91 -28.06 -11.52 -2.36
C HIS A 91 -29.16 -12.56 -2.17
N SER A 92 -28.89 -13.67 -1.49
CA SER A 92 -29.90 -14.72 -1.21
C SER A 92 -30.60 -14.52 0.14
N GLN A 93 -29.86 -14.09 1.17
CA GLN A 93 -30.34 -14.08 2.56
C GLN A 93 -30.79 -12.70 3.06
N ARG A 94 -30.47 -11.62 2.34
CA ARG A 94 -30.80 -10.24 2.73
C ARG A 94 -31.50 -9.55 1.60
N ASN A 95 -32.40 -8.61 1.89
CA ASN A 95 -33.02 -7.74 0.89
C ASN A 95 -32.53 -6.29 1.03
N LYS A 96 -31.21 -6.11 0.96
CA LYS A 96 -30.49 -4.84 1.15
C LYS A 96 -29.59 -4.51 -0.03
N ARG A 97 -29.28 -3.23 -0.21
CA ARG A 97 -28.20 -2.78 -1.10
C ARG A 97 -26.87 -3.23 -0.49
N VAL A 98 -25.91 -3.61 -1.33
CA VAL A 98 -24.64 -4.18 -0.86
C VAL A 98 -23.48 -3.29 -1.26
N LEU A 99 -22.74 -2.79 -0.26
CA LEU A 99 -21.52 -2.00 -0.45
C LEU A 99 -20.32 -2.84 -0.04
N LEU A 100 -19.29 -2.88 -0.90
CA LEU A 100 -18.01 -3.47 -0.56
C LEU A 100 -17.09 -2.40 0.02
N VAL A 101 -16.40 -2.71 1.12
CA VAL A 101 -15.46 -1.80 1.77
C VAL A 101 -14.16 -2.54 2.07
N ALA A 102 -13.02 -1.93 1.75
CA ALA A 102 -11.70 -2.37 2.18
C ALA A 102 -10.81 -1.16 2.46
N TYR A 103 -9.78 -1.36 3.26
CA TYR A 103 -8.68 -0.43 3.45
C TYR A 103 -7.36 -1.14 3.15
N ASP A 104 -6.28 -0.37 3.16
CA ASP A 104 -4.97 -0.89 2.79
C ASP A 104 -4.00 -0.96 3.96
N ARG A 105 -3.86 -2.17 4.51
CA ARG A 105 -2.70 -2.62 5.29
C ARG A 105 -1.92 -3.64 4.48
N MET A 106 -2.65 -4.63 3.99
CA MET A 106 -2.31 -5.51 2.88
C MET A 106 -3.19 -5.07 1.69
N PRO A 107 -2.87 -5.46 0.44
CA PRO A 107 -3.65 -5.13 -0.75
C PRO A 107 -5.00 -5.87 -0.77
N VAL A 108 -5.81 -5.72 0.29
CA VAL A 108 -7.17 -6.23 0.48
C VAL A 108 -8.14 -5.75 -0.60
N PRO A 109 -8.02 -4.52 -1.14
CA PRO A 109 -8.82 -4.10 -2.29
C PRO A 109 -8.70 -5.01 -3.51
N VAL A 110 -7.57 -5.71 -3.71
CA VAL A 110 -7.35 -6.58 -4.87
C VAL A 110 -8.34 -7.77 -4.90
N PRO A 111 -8.39 -8.67 -3.89
CA PRO A 111 -9.36 -9.75 -3.88
C PRO A 111 -10.82 -9.28 -3.79
N LEU A 112 -11.07 -8.12 -3.18
CA LEU A 112 -12.40 -7.48 -3.17
C LEU A 112 -12.89 -7.21 -4.59
N LEU A 113 -12.07 -6.55 -5.41
CA LEU A 113 -12.41 -6.23 -6.80
C LEU A 113 -12.53 -7.49 -7.66
N ARG A 114 -11.69 -8.52 -7.40
CA ARG A 114 -11.79 -9.81 -8.10
C ARG A 114 -13.12 -10.49 -7.82
N GLY A 115 -13.56 -10.55 -6.57
CA GLY A 115 -14.86 -11.11 -6.21
C GLY A 115 -16.04 -10.31 -6.76
N ALA A 116 -15.96 -8.98 -6.74
CA ALA A 116 -16.97 -8.13 -7.36
C ALA A 116 -17.12 -8.41 -8.86
N ARG A 117 -15.99 -8.61 -9.56
CA ARG A 117 -15.97 -8.99 -10.98
C ARG A 117 -16.56 -10.39 -11.19
N LEU A 118 -16.14 -11.39 -10.40
CA LEU A 118 -16.70 -12.76 -10.46
C LEU A 118 -18.22 -12.74 -10.28
N TRP A 119 -18.72 -11.91 -9.37
CA TRP A 119 -20.16 -11.74 -9.14
C TRP A 119 -20.87 -11.17 -10.37
N GLN A 120 -20.30 -10.14 -11.00
CA GLN A 120 -20.86 -9.60 -12.25
C GLN A 120 -20.89 -10.62 -13.39
N GLN A 121 -19.91 -11.55 -13.45
CA GLN A 121 -19.91 -12.62 -14.47
C GLN A 121 -21.12 -13.54 -14.37
N GLN A 122 -21.73 -13.66 -13.20
CA GLN A 122 -22.94 -14.47 -13.03
C GLN A 122 -24.19 -13.84 -13.66
N GLN A 123 -24.11 -12.59 -14.14
CA GLN A 123 -25.18 -11.87 -14.85
C GLN A 123 -26.55 -11.86 -14.13
N LYS A 124 -26.53 -11.88 -12.80
CA LYS A 124 -27.74 -11.81 -11.96
C LYS A 124 -28.21 -10.37 -11.81
N LYS A 125 -29.51 -10.16 -11.56
CA LYS A 125 -30.01 -8.88 -11.04
C LYS A 125 -29.26 -8.57 -9.75
N SER A 126 -28.45 -7.52 -9.75
CA SER A 126 -27.55 -7.23 -8.64
C SER A 126 -28.00 -6.02 -7.83
N ARG A 127 -27.91 -6.15 -6.51
CA ARG A 127 -28.04 -5.09 -5.51
C ARG A 127 -26.67 -4.57 -5.06
N LEU A 128 -25.58 -4.96 -5.73
CA LEU A 128 -24.25 -4.42 -5.47
C LEU A 128 -24.22 -2.95 -5.86
N THR A 129 -23.97 -2.08 -4.90
CA THR A 129 -23.89 -0.63 -5.04
C THR A 129 -22.59 -0.20 -5.71
N GLY A 130 -21.47 -0.78 -5.28
CA GLY A 130 -20.12 -0.38 -5.66
C GLY A 130 -19.11 -0.76 -4.58
N ALA A 131 -17.94 -0.14 -4.63
CA ALA A 131 -16.89 -0.33 -3.63
C ALA A 131 -16.34 1.01 -3.11
N VAL A 132 -16.09 1.10 -1.79
CA VAL A 132 -15.28 2.17 -1.18
C VAL A 132 -13.95 1.59 -0.75
N LEU A 133 -12.87 2.18 -1.25
CA LEU A 133 -11.49 1.73 -1.00
C LEU A 133 -10.75 2.82 -0.25
N PHE A 134 -10.37 2.56 1.00
CA PHE A 134 -9.58 3.48 1.81
C PHE A 134 -8.09 3.31 1.49
N TYR A 135 -7.46 4.39 1.00
CA TYR A 135 -6.02 4.48 0.69
C TYR A 135 -5.42 3.25 -0.02
N PRO A 136 -6.03 2.74 -1.11
CA PRO A 136 -5.77 1.41 -1.64
C PRO A 136 -4.39 1.24 -2.32
N ASN A 137 -3.75 0.08 -2.09
CA ASN A 137 -2.64 -0.40 -2.89
C ASN A 137 -3.16 -1.42 -3.91
N LEU A 138 -3.23 -0.96 -5.15
CA LEU A 138 -3.75 -1.73 -6.29
C LEU A 138 -2.63 -2.13 -7.24
N PHE A 139 -1.40 -2.26 -6.73
CA PHE A 139 -0.23 -2.66 -7.49
C PHE A 139 0.12 -4.12 -7.19
N GLY A 140 0.85 -4.72 -8.13
CA GLY A 140 1.49 -6.02 -7.93
C GLY A 140 2.57 -5.99 -6.84
N PRO A 141 3.40 -7.02 -6.75
CA PRO A 141 4.57 -7.02 -5.87
C PRO A 141 5.42 -5.76 -6.08
N ALA A 142 6.13 -5.33 -5.04
CA ALA A 142 7.05 -4.21 -5.16
C ALA A 142 8.05 -4.49 -6.30
N PRO A 143 8.15 -3.60 -7.30
CA PRO A 143 9.04 -3.81 -8.43
C PRO A 143 10.50 -3.69 -7.99
N VAL A 144 11.42 -4.11 -8.86
CA VAL A 144 12.84 -3.76 -8.74
C VAL A 144 12.95 -2.25 -8.47
N ALA A 145 13.72 -1.84 -7.47
CA ALA A 145 13.86 -0.44 -7.12
C ALA A 145 14.34 0.36 -8.35
N GLY A 146 13.70 1.49 -8.66
CA GLY A 146 13.98 2.25 -9.88
C GLY A 146 13.12 1.86 -11.09
N GLN A 147 12.25 0.86 -11.00
CA GLN A 147 11.26 0.54 -12.03
C GLN A 147 9.87 1.04 -11.63
N ASP A 148 9.03 1.30 -12.64
CA ASP A 148 7.64 1.71 -12.38
C ASP A 148 6.83 0.52 -11.86
N PRO A 149 5.96 0.73 -10.85
CA PRO A 149 5.11 -0.34 -10.37
C PRO A 149 4.06 -0.73 -11.40
N ILE A 150 3.67 -2.00 -11.38
CA ILE A 150 2.65 -2.52 -12.28
C ILE A 150 1.32 -2.53 -11.53
N ILE A 151 0.31 -1.85 -12.08
CA ILE A 151 -1.07 -1.90 -11.56
C ILE A 151 -1.62 -3.31 -11.75
N ASP A 152 -2.28 -3.85 -10.72
CA ASP A 152 -2.92 -5.16 -10.80
C ASP A 152 -3.97 -5.16 -11.93
N PRO A 153 -3.96 -6.15 -12.84
CA PRO A 153 -4.88 -6.20 -13.97
C PRO A 153 -6.35 -6.08 -13.58
N ILE A 154 -6.73 -6.45 -12.35
CA ILE A 154 -8.11 -6.31 -11.87
C ILE A 154 -8.64 -4.87 -11.93
N VAL A 155 -7.78 -3.87 -11.74
CA VAL A 155 -8.18 -2.45 -11.80
C VAL A 155 -8.74 -2.12 -13.17
N SER A 156 -8.06 -2.58 -14.23
CA SER A 156 -8.49 -2.38 -15.62
C SER A 156 -9.71 -3.23 -16.02
N ALA A 157 -10.01 -4.27 -15.24
CA ALA A 157 -11.14 -5.18 -15.47
C ALA A 157 -12.34 -4.89 -14.57
N THR A 158 -12.24 -3.86 -13.72
CA THR A 158 -13.31 -3.42 -12.83
C THR A 158 -14.18 -2.41 -13.57
N ASN A 159 -15.50 -2.64 -13.58
CA ASN A 159 -16.46 -1.70 -14.18
C ASN A 159 -17.66 -1.35 -13.29
N ILE A 160 -17.63 -1.72 -12.00
CA ILE A 160 -18.57 -1.22 -10.97
C ILE A 160 -18.19 0.21 -10.54
N PRO A 161 -19.11 0.97 -9.92
CA PRO A 161 -18.74 2.21 -9.21
C PRO A 161 -17.71 1.95 -8.11
N VAL A 162 -16.65 2.76 -8.11
CA VAL A 162 -15.57 2.72 -7.10
C VAL A 162 -15.29 4.13 -6.59
N VAL A 163 -15.22 4.27 -5.27
CA VAL A 163 -14.78 5.51 -4.60
C VAL A 163 -13.47 5.22 -3.88
N ILE A 164 -12.49 6.10 -4.05
CA ILE A 164 -11.22 6.04 -3.32
C ILE A 164 -11.21 7.10 -2.23
N TYR A 165 -11.04 6.67 -0.99
CA TYR A 165 -10.93 7.55 0.17
C TYR A 165 -9.44 7.76 0.49
N GLN A 166 -8.87 8.89 0.05
CA GLN A 166 -7.42 9.12 0.00
C GLN A 166 -6.97 10.20 0.99
N PRO A 167 -6.18 9.89 2.02
CA PRO A 167 -5.55 10.90 2.87
C PRO A 167 -4.59 11.80 2.08
N GLU A 168 -4.57 13.11 2.40
CA GLU A 168 -3.72 14.11 1.75
C GLU A 168 -2.23 13.79 1.91
N ILE A 169 -1.84 13.27 3.07
CA ILE A 169 -0.45 12.95 3.41
C ILE A 169 -0.14 11.46 3.10
N GLY A 170 -1.11 10.73 2.55
CA GLY A 170 -1.03 9.29 2.31
C GLY A 170 0.08 8.83 1.36
N SER A 171 0.58 7.61 1.58
CA SER A 171 1.69 7.00 0.86
C SER A 171 1.40 6.77 -0.63
N GLN A 172 0.15 6.51 -1.00
CA GLN A 172 -0.28 6.27 -2.38
C GLN A 172 -0.81 7.53 -3.10
N ARG A 173 -0.81 8.70 -2.43
CA ARG A 173 -1.43 9.94 -2.92
C ARG A 173 -0.95 10.38 -4.32
N TRP A 174 0.32 10.14 -4.63
CA TRP A 174 0.99 10.55 -5.87
C TRP A 174 0.67 9.63 -7.05
N ARG A 175 0.23 8.39 -6.80
CA ARG A 175 -0.10 7.40 -7.83
C ARG A 175 -1.59 7.33 -8.15
N LEU A 176 -2.39 8.06 -7.39
CA LEU A 176 -3.84 8.10 -7.53
C LEU A 176 -4.28 8.43 -8.96
N SER A 177 -3.61 9.35 -9.65
CA SER A 177 -3.96 9.73 -11.03
C SER A 177 -3.87 8.56 -12.01
N GLU A 178 -2.84 7.73 -11.87
CA GLU A 178 -2.61 6.54 -12.72
C GLU A 178 -3.65 5.45 -12.44
N VAL A 179 -3.93 5.20 -11.16
CA VAL A 179 -4.96 4.26 -10.71
C VAL A 179 -6.34 4.68 -11.23
N MET A 180 -6.71 5.96 -11.06
CA MET A 180 -7.97 6.50 -11.55
C MET A 180 -8.09 6.39 -13.07
N GLY A 181 -7.02 6.73 -13.80
CA GLY A 181 -6.96 6.56 -15.25
C GLY A 181 -7.16 5.12 -15.69
N THR A 182 -6.70 4.15 -14.90
CA THR A 182 -6.86 2.72 -15.19
C THR A 182 -8.29 2.24 -14.96
N PHE A 183 -8.95 2.67 -13.87
CA PHE A 183 -10.37 2.39 -13.66
C PHE A 183 -11.25 2.97 -14.78
N TRP A 184 -10.99 4.21 -15.20
CA TRP A 184 -11.75 4.85 -16.29
C TRP A 184 -11.62 4.08 -17.61
N ARG A 185 -10.41 3.61 -17.95
CA ARG A 185 -10.20 2.74 -19.13
C ARG A 185 -10.92 1.40 -19.01
N GLY A 186 -11.07 0.88 -17.79
CA GLY A 186 -11.84 -0.34 -17.52
C GLY A 186 -13.35 -0.18 -17.63
N GLY A 187 -13.85 1.05 -17.84
CA GLY A 187 -15.27 1.35 -17.91
C GLY A 187 -15.92 1.49 -16.54
N SER A 188 -15.14 1.48 -15.45
CA SER A 188 -15.66 1.81 -14.13
C SER A 188 -16.03 3.28 -14.09
N PRO A 189 -17.25 3.61 -13.62
CA PRO A 189 -17.56 4.95 -13.17
C PRO A 189 -16.85 5.21 -11.84
N ALA A 190 -15.52 5.04 -11.81
CA ALA A 190 -14.63 5.50 -10.76
C ALA A 190 -14.61 7.03 -10.81
N TYR A 191 -15.77 7.66 -10.64
CA TYR A 191 -15.91 9.08 -10.88
C TYR A 191 -15.48 9.86 -9.65
N ALA A 192 -14.60 10.83 -9.92
CA ALA A 192 -14.66 12.21 -9.45
C ALA A 192 -14.59 12.52 -7.95
N TYR A 193 -14.57 11.53 -7.06
CA TYR A 193 -14.31 11.73 -5.64
C TYR A 193 -13.23 10.74 -5.20
N ALA A 194 -11.98 11.00 -5.61
CA ALA A 194 -10.93 10.76 -4.63
C ALA A 194 -11.27 11.69 -3.47
N TYR A 195 -11.85 11.14 -2.41
CA TYR A 195 -12.18 11.94 -1.24
C TYR A 195 -10.85 12.24 -0.55
N ILE A 196 -10.27 13.40 -0.89
CA ILE A 196 -9.02 13.84 -0.28
C ILE A 196 -9.34 14.29 1.14
N VAL A 197 -8.79 13.57 2.10
CA VAL A 197 -8.96 13.91 3.52
C VAL A 197 -7.85 14.88 3.89
N PRO A 198 -8.16 16.16 4.17
CA PRO A 198 -7.15 17.17 4.40
C PRO A 198 -6.42 16.93 5.72
N ARG A 199 -5.10 17.11 5.73
CA ARG A 199 -4.21 17.02 6.90
C ARG A 199 -4.23 15.68 7.63
N VAL A 200 -4.48 14.61 6.89
CA VAL A 200 -4.59 13.24 7.43
C VAL A 200 -3.62 12.34 6.69
N ARG A 201 -3.02 11.37 7.40
CA ARG A 201 -2.18 10.31 6.82
C ARG A 201 -2.95 9.00 6.69
N ASP A 202 -2.37 8.02 6.00
CA ASP A 202 -2.94 6.66 5.97
C ASP A 202 -3.10 6.13 7.40
N TRP A 203 -4.05 5.21 7.62
CA TRP A 203 -4.30 4.57 8.92
C TRP A 203 -4.90 5.45 10.02
N PHE A 204 -5.45 6.62 9.69
CA PHE A 204 -6.03 7.57 10.64
C PHE A 204 -7.21 7.05 11.48
N PHE A 205 -7.85 5.95 11.08
CA PHE A 205 -8.90 5.27 11.87
C PHE A 205 -8.42 3.95 12.51
N MET A 206 -7.12 3.64 12.43
CA MET A 206 -6.54 2.36 12.88
C MET A 206 -5.60 2.49 14.09
N GLY A 207 -5.15 3.69 14.43
CA GLY A 207 -4.15 3.93 15.50
C GLY A 207 -4.74 3.99 16.92
N GLU A 208 -3.84 3.91 17.92
CA GLU A 208 -4.11 4.38 19.30
C GLU A 208 -3.56 5.80 19.52
N THR A 209 -2.63 6.24 18.66
CA THR A 209 -1.96 7.53 18.71
C THR A 209 -2.53 8.47 17.65
N ASP A 210 -3.19 9.53 18.12
CA ASP A 210 -3.63 10.66 17.30
C ASP A 210 -2.40 11.36 16.69
N HIS A 211 -2.24 11.31 15.37
CA HIS A 211 -1.15 12.02 14.67
C HIS A 211 -1.46 13.51 14.47
N GLY A 212 -2.60 13.99 14.97
CA GLY A 212 -2.98 15.39 15.01
C GLY A 212 -4.48 15.58 14.80
N PRO A 213 -5.02 16.78 15.06
CA PRO A 213 -6.47 17.06 15.10
C PRO A 213 -7.27 16.73 13.82
N GLY A 214 -6.61 16.40 12.71
CA GLY A 214 -7.23 15.90 11.49
C GLY A 214 -7.77 14.47 11.60
N ASP A 215 -7.07 13.58 12.31
CA ASP A 215 -7.34 12.13 12.29
C ASP A 215 -8.69 11.81 12.97
N LEU A 216 -8.92 12.32 14.19
CA LEU A 216 -10.19 12.13 14.91
C LEU A 216 -11.38 12.72 14.14
N GLY A 217 -11.23 13.93 13.60
CA GLY A 217 -12.27 14.59 12.82
C GLY A 217 -12.62 13.80 11.56
N ALA A 218 -11.62 13.27 10.86
CA ALA A 218 -11.82 12.41 9.71
C ALA A 218 -12.49 11.08 10.08
N THR A 219 -12.05 10.43 11.16
CA THR A 219 -12.64 9.16 11.65
C THR A 219 -14.11 9.33 12.01
N HIS A 220 -14.47 10.40 12.72
CA HIS A 220 -15.86 10.69 13.07
C HIS A 220 -16.75 11.00 11.86
N ALA A 221 -16.17 11.43 10.73
CA ALA A 221 -16.92 11.70 9.50
C ALA A 221 -17.22 10.44 8.68
N VAL A 222 -16.41 9.38 8.82
CA VAL A 222 -16.51 8.13 8.03
C VAL A 222 -17.93 7.53 8.03
N PRO A 223 -18.66 7.40 9.16
CA PRO A 223 -19.99 6.80 9.16
C PRO A 223 -20.96 7.47 8.20
N GLN A 224 -21.13 8.79 8.29
CA GLN A 224 -22.08 9.51 7.44
C GLN A 224 -21.62 9.59 5.99
N GLN A 225 -20.30 9.65 5.77
CA GLN A 225 -19.74 9.63 4.43
C GLN A 225 -19.99 8.30 3.72
N LEU A 226 -19.79 7.15 4.39
CA LEU A 226 -20.05 5.84 3.78
C LEU A 226 -21.49 5.70 3.29
N LEU A 227 -22.47 6.11 4.12
CA LEU A 227 -23.88 6.10 3.73
C LEU A 227 -24.16 7.04 2.55
N SER A 228 -23.59 8.25 2.58
CA SER A 228 -23.73 9.25 1.51
C SER A 228 -23.11 8.76 0.19
N LEU A 229 -21.94 8.13 0.24
CA LEU A 229 -21.24 7.55 -0.90
C LEU A 229 -22.04 6.37 -1.49
N ALA A 230 -22.60 5.50 -0.65
CA ALA A 230 -23.47 4.42 -1.10
C ALA A 230 -24.70 4.95 -1.84
N ALA A 231 -25.40 5.94 -1.27
CA ALA A 231 -26.56 6.57 -1.90
C ALA A 231 -26.23 7.27 -3.22
N MET A 232 -25.02 7.84 -3.33
CA MET A 232 -24.52 8.45 -4.55
C MET A 232 -24.23 7.41 -5.63
N MET A 233 -23.50 6.34 -5.29
CA MET A 233 -23.11 5.28 -6.23
C MET A 233 -24.30 4.54 -6.84
N GLU A 234 -25.42 4.42 -6.11
CA GLU A 234 -26.65 3.82 -6.65
C GLU A 234 -27.22 4.53 -7.87
N ARG A 235 -26.95 5.83 -8.02
CA ARG A 235 -27.48 6.62 -9.14
C ARG A 235 -26.74 6.36 -10.44
N TYR A 236 -25.60 5.67 -10.39
CA TYR A 236 -24.77 5.42 -11.56
C TYR A 236 -25.17 4.13 -12.28
N PRO A 237 -25.14 4.13 -13.63
CA PRO A 237 -25.35 2.91 -14.40
C PRO A 237 -24.29 1.87 -14.03
N LYS A 238 -24.74 0.64 -13.80
CA LYS A 238 -23.87 -0.51 -13.54
C LYS A 238 -23.85 -1.37 -14.82
N PRO A 239 -22.71 -1.50 -15.51
CA PRO A 239 -22.61 -2.34 -16.69
C PRO A 239 -23.05 -3.77 -16.38
N ALA A 240 -23.92 -4.34 -17.23
CA ALA A 240 -24.38 -5.71 -17.08
C ALA A 240 -23.32 -6.74 -17.53
N SER A 241 -22.45 -6.34 -18.47
CA SER A 241 -21.34 -7.15 -18.95
C SER A 241 -20.06 -6.79 -18.20
N VAL A 242 -19.26 -7.80 -17.88
CA VAL A 242 -17.92 -7.59 -17.31
C VAL A 242 -16.93 -7.07 -18.34
N THR A 243 -15.98 -6.27 -17.87
CA THR A 243 -14.78 -5.94 -18.65
C THR A 243 -13.83 -7.15 -18.63
N GLU A 244 -13.19 -7.41 -19.78
CA GLU A 244 -12.24 -8.51 -19.92
C GLU A 244 -11.04 -8.31 -18.97
N LEU A 245 -10.70 -9.38 -18.23
CA LEU A 245 -9.48 -9.40 -17.43
C LEU A 245 -8.34 -9.85 -18.33
N LYS A 246 -7.45 -8.92 -18.66
CA LYS A 246 -6.24 -9.23 -19.41
C LYS A 246 -5.29 -10.02 -18.52
N SER A 247 -4.76 -11.13 -19.02
CA SER A 247 -3.59 -11.76 -18.42
C SER A 247 -2.42 -10.78 -18.51
N GLY A 248 -1.93 -10.32 -17.37
CA GLY A 248 -0.78 -9.43 -17.27
C GLY A 248 0.16 -9.95 -16.20
N ASP A 249 1.47 -9.83 -16.44
CA ASP A 249 2.46 -10.01 -15.39
C ASP A 249 2.26 -8.90 -14.35
N THR A 250 2.01 -9.28 -13.10
CA THR A 250 1.89 -8.33 -11.98
C THR A 250 3.26 -7.87 -11.47
N GLY A 251 4.35 -8.37 -12.06
CA GLY A 251 5.71 -8.20 -11.59
C GLY A 251 6.14 -9.36 -10.70
N GLN A 252 7.46 -9.56 -10.61
CA GLN A 252 8.07 -10.59 -9.79
C GLN A 252 8.59 -9.99 -8.49
N GLN A 253 8.47 -10.74 -7.40
CA GLN A 253 9.09 -10.38 -6.13
C GLN A 253 10.62 -10.47 -6.25
N VAL A 254 11.30 -9.42 -5.81
CA VAL A 254 12.76 -9.34 -5.79
C VAL A 254 13.24 -9.74 -4.40
N MET A 255 14.17 -10.70 -4.35
CA MET A 255 14.73 -11.23 -3.09
C MET A 255 16.22 -10.90 -2.91
N GLU A 256 16.87 -10.36 -3.95
CA GLU A 256 18.32 -10.14 -4.02
C GLU A 256 18.64 -8.83 -4.75
N LEU A 257 19.92 -8.45 -4.81
CA LEU A 257 20.42 -7.38 -5.66
C LEU A 257 20.16 -7.70 -7.14
N VAL A 258 19.41 -6.85 -7.82
CA VAL A 258 19.09 -7.01 -9.24
C VAL A 258 19.98 -6.12 -10.09
N GLU A 259 20.68 -6.74 -11.04
CA GLU A 259 21.53 -6.05 -12.00
C GLU A 259 20.71 -5.33 -13.08
N PHE A 260 21.06 -4.07 -13.34
CA PHE A 260 20.60 -3.30 -14.48
C PHE A 260 21.51 -3.59 -15.69
N LYS A 261 21.01 -4.42 -16.62
CA LYS A 261 21.74 -4.78 -17.84
C LYS A 261 22.02 -3.60 -18.77
N GLN A 262 21.25 -2.53 -18.65
CA GLN A 262 21.44 -1.31 -19.43
C GLN A 262 21.75 -0.16 -18.48
N PRO A 263 22.66 0.76 -18.86
CA PRO A 263 23.02 1.90 -18.02
C PRO A 263 21.81 2.81 -17.84
N VAL A 264 21.35 2.95 -16.59
CA VAL A 264 20.31 3.91 -16.20
C VAL A 264 20.98 5.01 -15.40
N THR A 265 21.02 6.23 -15.93
CA THR A 265 21.64 7.35 -15.21
C THR A 265 20.89 7.64 -13.91
N ALA A 266 21.63 7.69 -12.79
CA ALA A 266 21.09 7.98 -11.48
C ALA A 266 20.46 9.39 -11.44
N PRO A 267 19.22 9.54 -10.96
CA PRO A 267 18.62 10.86 -10.81
C PRO A 267 19.39 11.70 -9.78
N GLY A 268 19.70 12.96 -10.12
CA GLY A 268 20.37 13.87 -9.17
C GLY A 268 19.45 14.30 -8.02
N PHE A 269 20.05 14.73 -6.91
CA PHE A 269 19.37 15.31 -5.76
C PHE A 269 20.17 16.48 -5.17
N VAL A 270 19.47 17.34 -4.44
CA VAL A 270 20.02 18.36 -3.53
C VAL A 270 19.15 18.33 -2.29
N LEU A 271 19.69 17.86 -1.17
CA LEU A 271 18.93 17.64 0.06
C LEU A 271 19.73 18.10 1.28
N PRO A 272 19.07 18.66 2.31
CA PRO A 272 19.70 18.98 3.57
C PRO A 272 19.80 17.74 4.49
N ASP A 273 20.78 17.72 5.38
CA ASP A 273 20.76 16.86 6.57
C ASP A 273 19.87 17.45 7.69
N PHE A 274 19.81 16.77 8.85
CA PHE A 274 19.02 17.24 9.99
C PHE A 274 19.55 18.53 10.64
N GLU A 275 20.82 18.88 10.40
CA GLU A 275 21.44 20.14 10.85
C GLU A 275 21.22 21.29 9.84
N GLY A 276 20.61 20.99 8.69
CA GLY A 276 20.31 21.94 7.62
C GLY A 276 21.47 22.17 6.64
N LYS A 277 22.54 21.38 6.72
CA LYS A 277 23.64 21.43 5.76
C LYS A 277 23.24 20.70 4.49
N GLU A 278 23.31 21.40 3.36
CA GLU A 278 22.99 20.83 2.06
C GLU A 278 24.10 19.91 1.54
N ASP A 279 23.68 18.80 0.95
CA ASP A 279 24.51 17.92 0.14
C ASP A 279 23.87 17.72 -1.24
N ARG A 280 24.69 17.35 -2.23
CA ARG A 280 24.28 17.27 -3.64
C ARG A 280 24.92 16.09 -4.35
N TRP A 281 24.19 15.54 -5.31
CA TRP A 281 24.65 14.39 -6.11
C TRP A 281 26.03 14.59 -6.77
N GLN A 282 26.40 15.83 -7.11
CA GLN A 282 27.70 16.12 -7.72
C GLN A 282 28.90 15.76 -6.83
N ASN A 283 28.73 15.70 -5.51
CA ASN A 283 29.78 15.34 -4.56
C ASN A 283 30.16 13.85 -4.63
N TYR A 284 29.31 13.03 -5.26
CA TYR A 284 29.45 11.58 -5.39
C TYR A 284 29.98 11.15 -6.77
N ARG A 285 30.09 12.08 -7.73
CA ARG A 285 30.56 11.76 -9.09
C ARG A 285 31.99 11.22 -9.07
N GLY A 286 32.25 10.21 -9.89
CA GLY A 286 33.55 9.54 -9.98
C GLY A 286 33.82 8.52 -8.86
N LYS A 287 32.90 8.38 -7.90
CA LYS A 287 32.94 7.36 -6.85
C LYS A 287 31.89 6.29 -7.14
N VAL A 288 32.11 5.08 -6.64
CA VAL A 288 31.02 4.11 -6.52
C VAL A 288 30.17 4.56 -5.33
N THR A 289 28.85 4.58 -5.46
CA THR A 289 27.99 5.12 -4.39
C THR A 289 26.82 4.19 -4.14
N LEU A 290 26.57 3.89 -2.87
CA LEU A 290 25.33 3.26 -2.42
C LEU A 290 24.38 4.34 -1.95
N VAL A 291 23.23 4.48 -2.62
CA VAL A 291 22.14 5.39 -2.21
C VAL A 291 21.05 4.56 -1.55
N ASN A 292 20.72 4.84 -0.29
CA ASN A 292 19.73 4.09 0.50
C ASN A 292 18.52 4.96 0.88
N PHE A 293 17.33 4.60 0.45
CA PHE A 293 16.09 5.24 0.87
C PHE A 293 15.46 4.48 2.03
N TRP A 294 15.14 5.19 3.12
CA TRP A 294 14.69 4.58 4.36
C TRP A 294 13.82 5.52 5.21
N ALA A 295 13.37 5.02 6.36
CA ALA A 295 12.69 5.79 7.39
C ALA A 295 12.85 5.12 8.77
N THR A 296 12.79 5.90 9.84
CA THR A 296 12.92 5.45 11.24
C THR A 296 11.78 4.52 11.67
N TRP A 297 10.59 4.69 11.08
CA TRP A 297 9.41 3.87 11.33
C TRP A 297 9.39 2.56 10.53
N CYS A 298 10.41 2.29 9.72
CA CYS A 298 10.55 1.07 8.93
C CYS A 298 11.50 0.08 9.64
N PRO A 299 10.99 -0.98 10.30
CA PRO A 299 11.85 -1.89 11.06
C PRO A 299 12.95 -2.57 10.21
N PRO A 300 12.68 -3.08 8.99
CA PRO A 300 13.74 -3.65 8.16
C PRO A 300 14.84 -2.64 7.79
N CYS A 301 14.47 -1.37 7.66
CA CYS A 301 15.43 -0.30 7.40
C CYS A 301 16.38 -0.07 8.57
N VAL A 302 15.89 -0.25 9.81
CA VAL A 302 16.70 -0.12 11.01
C VAL A 302 17.63 -1.33 11.17
N GLU A 303 17.15 -2.52 10.81
CA GLU A 303 17.90 -3.77 10.86
C GLU A 303 19.12 -3.79 9.92
N GLU A 304 19.08 -3.09 8.77
CA GLU A 304 20.21 -3.05 7.82
C GLU A 304 21.35 -2.08 8.22
N VAL A 305 21.08 -1.10 9.11
CA VAL A 305 22.05 -0.04 9.48
C VAL A 305 23.41 -0.58 9.93
N PRO A 306 23.51 -1.61 10.80
CA PRO A 306 24.81 -2.15 11.20
C PRO A 306 25.64 -2.67 10.03
N SER A 307 25.01 -3.34 9.06
CA SER A 307 25.71 -3.86 7.87
C SER A 307 26.18 -2.72 6.96
N LEU A 308 25.39 -1.64 6.82
CA LEU A 308 25.76 -0.44 6.08
C LEU A 308 26.93 0.31 6.75
N ASN A 309 26.96 0.39 8.08
CA ASN A 309 28.09 0.94 8.81
C ASN A 309 29.37 0.12 8.58
N GLY A 310 29.24 -1.22 8.62
CA GLY A 310 30.34 -2.14 8.30
C GLY A 310 30.88 -1.92 6.89
N LEU A 311 29.97 -1.77 5.91
CA LEU A 311 30.32 -1.49 4.52
C LEU A 311 31.03 -0.14 4.36
N ALA A 312 30.48 0.94 4.94
CA ALA A 312 31.08 2.27 4.91
C ALA A 312 32.49 2.27 5.55
N ALA A 313 32.66 1.57 6.67
CA ALA A 313 33.96 1.42 7.32
C ALA A 313 34.97 0.64 6.47
N ARG A 314 34.53 -0.44 5.80
CA ARG A 314 35.37 -1.29 4.95
C ARG A 314 35.95 -0.54 3.74
N TYR A 315 35.20 0.41 3.19
CA TYR A 315 35.56 1.09 1.95
C TYR A 315 35.88 2.59 2.10
N ARG A 316 36.02 3.10 3.34
CA ARG A 316 36.25 4.51 3.67
C ARG A 316 37.33 5.20 2.82
N ASP A 317 38.40 4.49 2.47
CA ASP A 317 39.54 5.03 1.70
C ASP A 317 39.60 4.51 0.25
N ARG A 318 38.48 3.97 -0.28
CA ARG A 318 38.45 3.23 -1.55
C ARG A 318 37.53 3.83 -2.62
N ASN A 319 37.36 5.16 -2.68
CA ASN A 319 36.48 5.84 -3.66
C ASN A 319 35.05 5.25 -3.69
N PHE A 320 34.54 4.89 -2.52
CA PHE A 320 33.19 4.40 -2.30
C PHE A 320 32.51 5.25 -1.23
N GLU A 321 31.23 5.54 -1.41
CA GLU A 321 30.43 6.31 -0.46
C GLU A 321 29.10 5.62 -0.21
N VAL A 322 28.60 5.76 1.02
CA VAL A 322 27.20 5.46 1.36
C VAL A 322 26.50 6.80 1.60
N VAL A 323 25.33 6.99 1.02
CA VAL A 323 24.45 8.12 1.33
C VAL A 323 23.05 7.60 1.56
N SER A 324 22.45 7.97 2.69
CA SER A 324 21.07 7.60 2.99
C SER A 324 20.15 8.80 2.89
N ILE A 325 18.91 8.52 2.48
CA ILE A 325 17.87 9.51 2.25
C ILE A 325 16.64 9.09 3.07
N ASP A 326 16.36 9.85 4.12
CA ASP A 326 15.21 9.73 5.01
C ASP A 326 13.95 10.26 4.33
N PHE A 327 12.83 9.52 4.46
CA PHE A 327 11.59 9.83 3.75
C PHE A 327 10.53 10.48 4.65
N ARG A 328 10.25 11.77 4.37
CA ARG A 328 9.13 12.54 4.93
C ARG A 328 9.04 12.54 6.46
N GLU A 329 10.17 12.58 7.15
CA GLU A 329 10.21 12.80 8.61
C GLU A 329 10.62 14.24 8.96
N THR A 330 10.28 14.64 10.19
CA THR A 330 10.71 15.91 10.74
C THR A 330 12.13 15.82 11.30
N ASN A 331 12.78 16.96 11.48
CA ASN A 331 14.12 17.02 12.07
C ASN A 331 14.13 16.38 13.46
N GLU A 332 13.09 16.60 14.25
CA GLU A 332 12.96 16.09 15.61
C GLU A 332 12.88 14.56 15.63
N GLN A 333 12.14 13.97 14.69
CA GLN A 333 12.02 12.51 14.54
C GLN A 333 13.37 11.89 14.20
N LEU A 334 14.03 12.39 13.16
CA LEU A 334 15.32 11.85 12.72
C LEU A 334 16.40 12.08 13.78
N GLN A 335 16.47 13.27 14.39
CA GLN A 335 17.45 13.55 15.44
C GLN A 335 17.24 12.68 16.69
N ALA A 336 15.99 12.38 17.06
CA ALA A 336 15.71 11.46 18.15
C ALA A 336 16.20 10.04 17.84
N PHE A 337 15.98 9.57 16.61
CA PHE A 337 16.46 8.26 16.16
C PHE A 337 17.99 8.17 16.15
N MET A 338 18.68 9.17 15.59
CA MET A 338 20.14 9.20 15.46
C MET A 338 20.88 9.21 16.82
N LYS A 339 20.20 9.57 17.91
CA LYS A 339 20.73 9.45 19.29
C LYS A 339 20.74 8.02 19.81
N LEU A 340 19.88 7.16 19.25
CA LEU A 340 19.70 5.77 19.68
C LEU A 340 20.56 4.82 18.86
N ILE A 341 20.66 5.07 17.56
CA ILE A 341 21.34 4.19 16.61
C ILE A 341 22.43 4.99 15.89
N PRO A 342 23.72 4.62 16.08
CA PRO A 342 24.81 5.30 15.40
C PRO A 342 24.79 4.98 13.91
N VAL A 343 24.89 6.03 13.09
CA VAL A 343 24.98 5.95 11.63
C VAL A 343 26.23 6.71 11.20
N ASP A 344 27.17 6.00 10.58
CA ASP A 344 28.53 6.50 10.28
C ASP A 344 28.67 7.02 8.84
N PHE A 345 27.55 7.34 8.20
CA PHE A 345 27.48 7.85 6.82
C PHE A 345 26.46 9.00 6.71
N PRO A 346 26.55 9.87 5.68
CA PRO A 346 25.61 10.96 5.45
C PRO A 346 24.14 10.51 5.43
N VAL A 347 23.30 11.22 6.18
CA VAL A 347 21.84 11.06 6.20
C VAL A 347 21.19 12.37 5.76
N LEU A 348 20.53 12.34 4.60
CA LEU A 348 19.84 13.48 4.00
C LEU A 348 18.33 13.33 4.15
N MET A 349 17.58 14.44 4.13
CA MET A 349 16.15 14.46 4.41
C MET A 349 15.31 14.82 3.17
N ASP A 350 14.61 13.85 2.60
CA ASP A 350 13.61 14.04 1.53
C ASP A 350 12.24 14.41 2.13
N ARG A 351 12.16 15.61 2.70
CA ARG A 351 11.01 16.09 3.48
C ARG A 351 9.69 16.07 2.72
N ASP A 352 9.72 16.26 1.40
CA ASP A 352 8.52 16.27 0.55
C ASP A 352 8.33 14.99 -0.28
N GLY A 353 9.28 14.03 -0.19
CA GLY A 353 9.22 12.76 -0.89
C GLY A 353 9.52 12.83 -2.39
N LYS A 354 9.90 13.99 -2.92
CA LYS A 354 10.13 14.15 -4.37
C LYS A 354 11.35 13.39 -4.85
N THR A 355 12.38 13.27 -4.03
CA THR A 355 13.60 12.53 -4.41
C THR A 355 13.30 11.05 -4.52
N ALA A 356 12.64 10.46 -3.51
CA ALA A 356 12.20 9.07 -3.53
C ALA A 356 11.30 8.79 -4.75
N MET A 357 10.40 9.72 -5.09
CA MET A 357 9.57 9.64 -6.30
C MET A 357 10.40 9.66 -7.59
N GLN A 358 11.37 10.57 -7.71
CA GLN A 358 12.24 10.67 -8.88
C GLN A 358 13.09 9.41 -9.09
N TRP A 359 13.48 8.76 -7.99
CA TRP A 359 14.18 7.47 -7.97
C TRP A 359 13.23 6.26 -8.08
N LYS A 360 11.92 6.49 -8.26
CA LYS A 360 10.89 5.45 -8.38
C LYS A 360 10.92 4.44 -7.22
N VAL A 361 11.14 4.94 -6.01
CA VAL A 361 11.10 4.12 -4.79
C VAL A 361 9.65 3.70 -4.52
N PHE A 362 9.44 2.40 -4.40
CA PHE A 362 8.11 1.83 -4.15
C PHE A 362 7.90 1.38 -2.70
N SER A 363 8.94 0.81 -2.10
CA SER A 363 8.96 0.29 -0.73
C SER A 363 10.23 0.71 -0.03
N PHE A 364 10.20 0.69 1.30
CA PHE A 364 11.38 0.96 2.13
C PHE A 364 11.82 -0.34 2.84
N PRO A 365 13.13 -0.61 2.94
CA PRO A 365 14.21 0.18 2.33
C PRO A 365 14.29 -0.05 0.81
N SER A 366 14.89 0.89 0.09
CA SER A 366 15.29 0.69 -1.31
C SER A 366 16.71 1.22 -1.50
N SER A 367 17.60 0.39 -2.02
CA SER A 367 19.01 0.74 -2.16
C SER A 367 19.46 0.58 -3.60
N PHE A 368 20.34 1.46 -4.02
CA PHE A 368 20.90 1.52 -5.37
C PHE A 368 22.42 1.53 -5.30
N ILE A 369 23.08 0.72 -6.11
CA ILE A 369 24.53 0.81 -6.33
C ILE A 369 24.77 1.54 -7.65
N ILE A 370 25.49 2.65 -7.58
CA ILE A 370 25.82 3.53 -8.68
C ILE A 370 27.31 3.41 -8.99
N ASP A 371 27.65 3.26 -10.27
CA ASP A 371 29.04 3.26 -10.74
C ASP A 371 29.66 4.67 -10.80
N ARG A 372 30.97 4.73 -11.09
CA ARG A 372 31.71 6.00 -11.18
C ARG A 372 31.21 6.94 -12.27
N ALA A 373 30.57 6.40 -13.30
CA ALA A 373 29.96 7.17 -14.39
C ALA A 373 28.60 7.77 -13.99
N GLY A 374 28.07 7.40 -12.81
CA GLY A 374 26.79 7.88 -12.30
C GLY A 374 25.60 7.08 -12.81
N ASN A 375 25.80 5.82 -13.22
CA ASN A 375 24.71 4.93 -13.64
C ASN A 375 24.37 3.90 -12.56
N ILE A 376 23.08 3.64 -12.38
CA ILE A 376 22.55 2.57 -11.53
C ILE A 376 22.95 1.24 -12.17
N ARG A 377 23.63 0.40 -11.38
CA ARG A 377 24.10 -0.93 -11.78
C ARG A 377 23.36 -2.03 -11.07
N TYR A 378 23.02 -1.82 -9.81
CA TYR A 378 22.24 -2.77 -9.02
C TYR A 378 21.22 -2.03 -8.17
N SER A 379 20.13 -2.71 -7.84
CA SER A 379 19.19 -2.22 -6.84
C SER A 379 18.53 -3.35 -6.05
N THR A 380 18.03 -3.02 -4.87
CA THR A 380 17.14 -3.86 -4.07
C THR A 380 16.04 -3.00 -3.48
N ASN A 381 14.86 -3.57 -3.25
CA ASN A 381 13.71 -2.91 -2.62
C ASN A 381 13.39 -3.49 -1.23
N ARG A 382 14.39 -4.16 -0.63
CA ARG A 382 14.32 -4.82 0.69
C ARG A 382 15.66 -4.69 1.41
N ALA A 383 15.61 -4.85 2.73
CA ALA A 383 16.79 -4.96 3.57
C ALA A 383 17.56 -6.22 3.20
N ILE A 384 18.87 -6.07 3.05
CA ILE A 384 19.82 -7.17 2.84
C ILE A 384 21.02 -6.96 3.76
N ASP A 385 21.78 -8.03 3.98
CA ASP A 385 23.06 -7.92 4.66
C ASP A 385 24.14 -7.46 3.68
N TRP A 386 24.58 -6.21 3.86
CA TRP A 386 25.63 -5.60 3.06
C TRP A 386 27.04 -6.08 3.41
N ASP A 387 27.21 -6.76 4.55
CA ASP A 387 28.51 -7.28 5.03
C ASP A 387 28.77 -8.71 4.53
N THR A 388 28.41 -8.97 3.27
CA THR A 388 28.48 -10.28 2.61
C THR A 388 29.52 -10.30 1.49
N ALA A 389 30.08 -11.49 1.24
CA ALA A 389 31.09 -11.66 0.18
C ALA A 389 30.52 -11.31 -1.21
N GLU A 390 29.24 -11.59 -1.44
CA GLU A 390 28.50 -11.25 -2.65
C GLU A 390 28.43 -9.74 -2.85
N SER A 391 28.05 -8.98 -1.82
CA SER A 391 27.96 -7.52 -1.86
C SER A 391 29.33 -6.88 -2.11
N TRP A 392 30.36 -7.35 -1.40
CA TRP A 392 31.72 -6.84 -1.58
C TRP A 392 32.25 -7.12 -2.99
N LYS A 393 31.98 -8.31 -3.55
CA LYS A 393 32.40 -8.66 -4.90
C LYS A 393 31.83 -7.69 -5.94
N ILE A 394 30.55 -7.33 -5.82
CA ILE A 394 29.90 -6.36 -6.71
C ILE A 394 30.58 -4.98 -6.59
N ILE A 395 30.79 -4.50 -5.36
CA ILE A 395 31.41 -3.19 -5.13
C ILE A 395 32.86 -3.17 -5.62
N ASP A 396 33.64 -4.21 -5.32
CA ASP A 396 35.02 -4.34 -5.76
C ASP A 396 35.12 -4.38 -7.29
N GLN A 397 34.18 -5.03 -7.99
CA GLN A 397 34.12 -5.00 -9.45
C GLN A 397 33.92 -3.57 -9.97
N LEU A 398 32.93 -2.84 -9.45
CA LEU A 398 32.66 -1.45 -9.86
C LEU A 398 33.79 -0.49 -9.50
N LEU A 399 34.58 -0.81 -8.47
CA LEU A 399 35.80 -0.08 -8.10
C LEU A 399 37.00 -0.42 -9.00
N THR A 400 36.88 -1.33 -9.95
CA THR A 400 37.96 -1.64 -10.90
C THR A 400 37.64 -1.20 -12.33
N GLU A 401 36.36 -1.00 -12.65
CA GLU A 401 35.88 -0.35 -13.87
C GLU A 401 36.26 1.14 -13.90
#